data_AF-A0A9P6TIH7-F1
#
_entry.id   AF-A0A9P6TIH7-F1
#
_cell.length_a   1.000
_cell.length_b   1.000
_cell.length_c   1.000
_cell.angle_alpha   90.00
_cell.angle_beta   90.00
_cell.angle_gamma   90.00
#
_symmetry.space_group_name_H-M   'P 1'
#
loop_
_entity.id
_entity.type
_entity.pdbx_description
1 polymer ?
#
loop_
_entity_poly.entity_id
_entity_poly.type
_entity_poly.pdbx_seq_one_letter_code
_entity_poly.pdbx_strand_id
1 'polypeptide(L)'
;MGLPRGLRSCSKYGYVHSRLVIHGVKLPERNVVQVLWICLKYQNGFQVAKGNSPLGIPCFSLKVADVVTQEFSNPYLRDHLVYIPELETMSKINCLSQSQKRCEGLDLGLCVQMVATGDIHFFLNELFQLDTGKIVVPIYFYQTQKKVLAKCGLPTVSLDRERVHINFQVVHGFHNPEMEVIVIKRFTKTFDRISDEEKVLLKHPCETLMFCEYLQLSFLCPPRNCS
;
A
#
# COMPACT_ATOMS: atom_id res chain seq x y z
N MET A 1 -12.68 -22.89 16.94
CA MET A 1 -13.02 -23.62 18.18
C MET A 1 -13.73 -22.66 19.13
N GLY A 2 -15.01 -22.91 19.44
CA GLY A 2 -15.80 -22.06 20.33
C GLY A 2 -15.61 -22.46 21.79
N LEU A 3 -14.99 -21.61 22.61
CA LEU A 3 -14.99 -21.81 24.07
C LEU A 3 -16.42 -21.66 24.62
N PRO A 4 -16.82 -22.48 25.60
CA PRO A 4 -18.18 -22.50 26.10
C PRO A 4 -18.51 -21.18 26.82
N ARG A 5 -19.65 -20.59 26.43
CA ARG A 5 -20.24 -19.34 26.95
C ARG A 5 -20.60 -19.39 28.46
N GLY A 6 -20.22 -20.44 29.17
CA GLY A 6 -20.73 -20.81 30.50
C GLY A 6 -19.94 -20.29 31.71
N LEU A 7 -18.68 -19.89 31.56
CA LEU A 7 -17.79 -19.58 32.71
C LEU A 7 -17.95 -18.16 33.29
N ARG A 8 -18.89 -17.35 32.78
CA ARG A 8 -19.11 -15.98 33.29
C ARG A 8 -19.96 -15.93 34.55
N SER A 9 -20.90 -16.86 34.71
CA SER A 9 -21.73 -16.94 35.92
C SER A 9 -20.88 -17.44 37.10
N CYS A 10 -20.92 -16.74 38.23
CA CYS A 10 -20.20 -17.11 39.45
C CYS A 10 -20.54 -18.55 39.89
N SER A 11 -21.81 -18.94 39.80
CA SER A 11 -22.28 -20.27 40.17
C SER A 11 -21.77 -21.37 39.23
N LYS A 12 -21.72 -21.10 37.91
CA LYS A 12 -21.23 -22.08 36.93
C LYS A 12 -19.72 -22.26 37.01
N TYR A 13 -18.97 -21.17 37.20
CA TYR A 13 -17.53 -21.23 37.42
C TYR A 13 -17.20 -22.00 38.70
N GLY A 14 -17.90 -21.72 39.81
CA GLY A 14 -17.70 -22.42 41.07
C GLY A 14 -17.98 -23.92 40.98
N TYR A 15 -19.03 -24.32 40.26
CA TYR A 15 -19.33 -25.74 40.02
C TYR A 15 -18.23 -26.47 39.24
N VAL A 16 -17.73 -25.85 38.15
CA VAL A 16 -16.67 -26.44 37.33
C VAL A 16 -15.33 -26.46 38.07
N HIS A 17 -15.02 -25.38 38.80
CA HIS A 17 -13.80 -25.23 39.57
C HIS A 17 -13.73 -26.29 40.68
N SER A 18 -14.79 -26.46 41.48
CA SER A 18 -14.82 -27.47 42.55
C SER A 18 -14.66 -28.89 42.02
N ARG A 19 -15.35 -29.24 40.92
CA ARG A 19 -15.25 -30.57 40.31
C ARG A 19 -13.85 -30.87 39.79
N LEU A 20 -13.20 -29.92 39.13
CA LEU A 20 -11.88 -30.14 38.52
C LEU A 20 -10.75 -30.13 39.56
N VAL A 21 -10.86 -29.30 40.60
CA VAL A 21 -9.91 -29.29 41.73
C VAL A 21 -9.94 -30.61 42.48
N ILE A 22 -11.11 -31.24 42.66
CA ILE A 22 -11.23 -32.58 43.26
C ILE A 22 -10.42 -33.63 42.47
N HIS A 23 -10.28 -33.46 41.15
CA HIS A 23 -9.50 -34.35 40.28
C HIS A 23 -8.03 -33.91 40.15
N GLY A 24 -7.54 -33.04 41.05
CA GLY A 24 -6.15 -32.59 41.08
C GLY A 24 -5.78 -31.52 40.06
N VAL A 25 -6.75 -30.96 39.32
CA VAL A 25 -6.49 -29.88 38.36
C VAL A 25 -6.39 -28.54 39.09
N LYS A 26 -5.23 -27.88 38.98
CA LYS A 26 -5.05 -26.52 39.50
C LYS A 26 -5.71 -25.52 38.57
N LEU A 27 -6.79 -24.89 39.02
CA LEU A 27 -7.46 -23.82 38.30
C LEU A 27 -7.30 -22.48 39.04
N PRO A 28 -7.04 -21.38 38.32
CA PRO A 28 -6.94 -20.05 38.91
C PRO A 28 -8.26 -19.64 39.55
N GLU A 29 -8.25 -18.66 40.45
CA GLU A 29 -9.49 -18.10 40.98
C GLU A 29 -10.24 -17.31 39.90
N ARG A 30 -11.57 -17.21 40.05
CA ARG A 30 -12.43 -16.48 39.11
C ARG A 30 -11.96 -15.04 38.87
N ASN A 31 -11.50 -14.36 39.91
CA ASN A 31 -11.04 -12.98 39.83
C ASN A 31 -9.78 -12.88 38.95
N VAL A 32 -8.86 -13.85 39.05
CA VAL A 32 -7.68 -13.94 38.18
C VAL A 32 -8.09 -14.15 36.73
N VAL A 33 -9.08 -15.03 36.47
CA VAL A 33 -9.62 -15.25 35.12
C VAL A 33 -10.26 -13.97 34.57
N GLN A 34 -10.96 -13.20 35.39
CA GLN A 34 -11.59 -11.94 34.99
C GLN A 34 -10.56 -10.86 34.67
N VAL A 35 -9.56 -10.68 35.53
CA VAL A 35 -8.47 -9.72 35.32
C VAL A 35 -7.70 -10.09 34.07
N LEU A 36 -7.31 -11.35 33.91
CA LEU A 36 -6.63 -11.84 32.71
C LEU A 36 -7.45 -11.58 31.44
N TRP A 37 -8.77 -11.79 31.50
CA TRP A 37 -9.67 -11.47 30.39
C TRP A 37 -9.68 -9.97 30.03
N ILE A 38 -9.67 -9.10 31.03
CA ILE A 38 -9.60 -7.64 30.83
C ILE A 38 -8.25 -7.27 30.22
N CYS A 39 -7.15 -7.81 30.76
CA CYS A 39 -5.81 -7.60 30.24
C CYS A 39 -5.67 -8.07 28.78
N LEU A 40 -6.14 -9.27 28.46
CA LEU A 40 -6.10 -9.80 27.08
C LEU A 40 -6.95 -8.98 26.11
N LYS A 41 -8.12 -8.48 26.56
CA LYS A 41 -8.93 -7.56 25.75
C LYS A 41 -8.23 -6.23 25.50
N TYR A 42 -7.58 -5.69 26.53
CA TYR A 42 -6.84 -4.43 26.43
C TYR A 42 -5.62 -4.58 25.51
N GLN A 43 -4.84 -5.65 25.69
CA GLN A 43 -3.66 -5.93 24.89
C GLN A 43 -3.98 -6.20 23.42
N ASN A 44 -5.11 -6.86 23.13
CA ASN A 44 -5.48 -7.21 21.75
C ASN A 44 -6.35 -6.14 21.05
N GLY A 45 -6.77 -5.08 21.75
CA GLY A 45 -7.49 -3.93 21.15
C GLY A 45 -8.86 -4.20 20.51
N PHE A 46 -9.32 -5.46 20.46
CA PHE A 46 -10.53 -5.84 19.73
C PHE A 46 -11.81 -5.26 20.31
N GLN A 47 -12.55 -4.50 19.49
CA GLN A 47 -13.91 -4.12 19.82
C GLN A 47 -14.91 -5.17 19.34
N VAL A 48 -15.49 -5.91 20.28
CA VAL A 48 -16.55 -6.87 20.00
C VAL A 48 -17.87 -6.12 19.81
N ALA A 49 -18.36 -6.06 18.57
CA ALA A 49 -19.69 -5.58 18.26
C ALA A 49 -20.72 -6.65 18.60
N LYS A 50 -21.78 -6.27 19.32
CA LYS A 50 -22.91 -7.14 19.63
C LYS A 50 -24.10 -6.72 18.75
N GLY A 51 -24.70 -7.69 18.08
CA GLY A 51 -25.92 -7.50 17.30
C GLY A 51 -26.85 -8.69 17.47
N ASN A 52 -27.99 -8.67 16.79
CA ASN A 52 -28.89 -9.82 16.69
C ASN A 52 -28.87 -10.33 15.25
N SER A 53 -28.89 -11.65 15.07
CA SER A 53 -29.12 -12.24 13.76
C SER A 53 -30.55 -11.93 13.27
N PRO A 54 -30.85 -12.17 11.97
CA PRO A 54 -32.22 -12.09 11.47
C PRO A 54 -33.23 -12.96 12.24
N LEU A 55 -32.76 -13.98 12.97
CA LEU A 55 -33.57 -14.88 13.80
C LEU A 55 -33.65 -14.44 15.27
N GLY A 56 -33.20 -13.23 15.61
CA GLY A 56 -33.24 -12.69 16.98
C GLY A 56 -32.20 -13.29 17.93
N ILE A 57 -31.24 -14.07 17.42
CA ILE A 57 -30.19 -14.68 18.24
C ILE A 57 -29.06 -13.67 18.44
N PRO A 58 -28.59 -13.42 19.67
CA PRO A 58 -27.47 -12.50 19.90
C PRO A 58 -26.20 -13.03 19.25
N CYS A 59 -25.63 -12.23 18.36
CA CYS A 59 -24.39 -12.48 17.64
C CYS A 59 -23.31 -11.48 18.09
N PHE A 60 -22.06 -11.93 17.99
CA PHE A 60 -20.90 -11.12 18.29
C PHE A 60 -19.98 -11.15 17.08
N SER A 61 -19.55 -9.99 16.63
CA SER A 61 -18.61 -9.85 15.53
C SER A 61 -17.43 -8.99 15.97
N LEU A 62 -16.29 -9.22 15.34
CA LEU A 62 -15.16 -8.29 15.39
C LEU A 62 -15.28 -7.35 14.20
N LYS A 63 -14.80 -6.12 14.36
CA LYS A 63 -14.61 -5.25 13.21
C LYS A 63 -13.56 -5.90 12.31
N VAL A 64 -13.87 -6.05 11.03
CA VAL A 64 -12.93 -6.60 10.05
C VAL A 64 -11.65 -5.77 10.01
N ALA A 65 -11.76 -4.44 10.14
CA ALA A 65 -10.62 -3.54 10.24
C ALA A 65 -9.64 -3.94 11.36
N ASP A 66 -10.14 -4.17 12.58
CA ASP A 66 -9.29 -4.55 13.73
C ASP A 66 -8.53 -5.88 13.46
N VAL A 67 -9.23 -6.87 12.90
CA VAL A 67 -8.62 -8.17 12.54
C VAL A 67 -7.54 -7.99 11.49
N VAL A 68 -7.87 -7.27 10.42
CA VAL A 68 -6.92 -6.99 9.34
C VAL A 68 -5.71 -6.23 9.87
N THR A 69 -5.89 -5.16 10.65
CA THR A 69 -4.80 -4.40 11.24
C THR A 69 -3.87 -5.26 12.09
N GLN A 70 -4.40 -6.21 12.87
CA GLN A 70 -3.58 -7.13 13.64
C GLN A 70 -2.78 -8.08 12.74
N GLU A 71 -3.40 -8.66 11.71
CA GLU A 71 -2.70 -9.53 10.76
C GLU A 71 -1.59 -8.76 10.03
N PHE A 72 -1.84 -7.51 9.62
CA PHE A 72 -0.81 -6.65 9.03
C PHE A 72 0.29 -6.23 10.01
N SER A 73 0.01 -6.21 11.31
CA SER A 73 0.99 -5.92 12.36
C SER A 73 1.87 -7.13 12.70
N ASN A 74 1.54 -8.32 12.19
CA ASN A 74 2.29 -9.54 12.44
C ASN A 74 3.58 -9.55 11.59
N PRO A 75 4.78 -9.47 12.21
CA PRO A 75 6.03 -9.46 11.45
C PRO A 75 6.26 -10.76 10.67
N TYR A 76 5.74 -11.90 11.13
CA TYR A 76 5.86 -13.18 10.45
C TYR A 76 5.04 -13.25 9.15
N LEU A 77 4.02 -12.39 8.99
CA LEU A 77 3.23 -12.34 7.77
C LEU A 77 3.81 -11.41 6.70
N ARG A 78 4.71 -10.49 7.08
CA ARG A 78 5.25 -9.48 6.17
C ARG A 78 5.84 -10.09 4.90
N ASP A 79 6.59 -11.18 5.02
CA ASP A 79 7.27 -11.83 3.89
C ASP A 79 6.32 -12.63 3.00
N HIS A 80 5.10 -12.89 3.46
CA HIS A 80 4.06 -13.61 2.72
C HIS A 80 3.03 -12.67 2.06
N LEU A 81 3.08 -11.36 2.34
CA LEU A 81 2.17 -10.38 1.77
C LEU A 81 2.65 -9.92 0.39
N VAL A 82 1.81 -10.12 -0.62
CA VAL A 82 2.04 -9.63 -1.98
C VAL A 82 1.33 -8.29 -2.16
N TYR A 83 2.11 -7.22 -2.28
CA TYR A 83 1.59 -5.86 -2.44
C TYR A 83 1.40 -5.48 -3.91
N ILE A 84 2.40 -5.78 -4.75
CA ILE A 84 2.42 -5.43 -6.17
C ILE A 84 1.40 -6.31 -6.91
N PRO A 85 0.46 -5.72 -7.66
CA PRO A 85 -0.50 -6.49 -8.41
C PRO A 85 0.20 -7.22 -9.56
N GLU A 86 -0.24 -8.43 -9.85
CA GLU A 86 0.30 -9.27 -10.91
C GLU A 86 -0.66 -9.23 -12.10
N LEU A 87 -0.18 -8.74 -13.23
CA LEU A 87 -0.88 -8.85 -14.50
C LEU A 87 -0.47 -10.20 -15.12
N GLU A 88 -1.30 -11.22 -14.89
CA GLU A 88 -1.12 -12.53 -15.50
C GLU A 88 -1.64 -12.56 -16.93
N THR A 89 -0.88 -13.20 -17.82
CA THR A 89 -1.35 -13.63 -19.15
C THR A 89 -1.94 -15.04 -19.15
N MET A 90 -1.85 -15.78 -18.02
CA MET A 90 -2.36 -17.14 -17.89
C MET A 90 -3.79 -17.15 -17.36
N SER A 91 -4.58 -18.14 -17.78
CA SER A 91 -6.03 -18.21 -17.57
C SER A 91 -6.49 -18.56 -16.15
N LYS A 92 -5.59 -18.80 -15.19
CA LYS A 92 -5.94 -19.33 -13.87
C LYS A 92 -5.39 -18.47 -12.74
N ILE A 93 -6.29 -17.72 -12.11
CA ILE A 93 -6.05 -16.93 -10.90
C ILE A 93 -5.85 -17.87 -9.71
N ASN A 94 -4.69 -17.83 -9.08
CA ASN A 94 -4.32 -18.58 -7.88
C ASN A 94 -4.24 -17.70 -6.62
N CYS A 95 -4.15 -16.37 -6.74
CA CYS A 95 -4.12 -15.45 -5.60
C CYS A 95 -4.72 -14.07 -5.89
N LEU A 96 -5.01 -13.29 -4.84
CA LEU A 96 -5.68 -11.99 -4.98
C LEU A 96 -4.85 -10.92 -5.70
N SER A 97 -3.51 -11.00 -5.65
CA SER A 97 -2.63 -10.07 -6.38
C SER A 97 -2.85 -10.16 -7.89
N GLN A 98 -3.33 -11.29 -8.40
CA GLN A 98 -3.61 -11.56 -9.81
C GLN A 98 -5.00 -11.07 -10.26
N SER A 99 -5.78 -10.50 -9.34
CA SER A 99 -7.08 -9.95 -9.69
C SER A 99 -6.93 -8.73 -10.60
N GLN A 100 -7.69 -8.74 -11.71
CA GLN A 100 -7.77 -7.61 -12.64
C GLN A 100 -8.10 -6.29 -11.92
N LYS A 101 -9.03 -6.35 -10.94
CA LYS A 101 -9.40 -5.18 -10.13
C LYS A 101 -8.19 -4.50 -9.47
N ARG A 102 -7.18 -5.25 -9.02
CA ARG A 102 -5.99 -4.66 -8.40
C ARG A 102 -5.03 -4.00 -9.38
N CYS A 103 -5.03 -4.40 -10.65
CA CYS A 103 -4.21 -3.77 -11.69
C CYS A 103 -4.88 -2.50 -12.25
N GLU A 104 -6.18 -2.57 -12.55
CA GLU A 104 -6.86 -1.55 -13.36
C GLU A 104 -8.15 -0.98 -12.75
N GLY A 105 -8.73 -1.66 -11.75
CA GLY A 105 -10.05 -1.33 -11.21
C GLY A 105 -10.03 -0.61 -9.86
N LEU A 106 -8.86 -0.15 -9.42
CA LEU A 106 -8.70 0.66 -8.21
C LEU A 106 -8.38 2.10 -8.60
N ASP A 107 -8.87 3.04 -7.79
CA ASP A 107 -8.47 4.44 -7.89
C ASP A 107 -6.95 4.58 -7.66
N LEU A 108 -6.33 5.56 -8.31
CA LEU A 108 -4.87 5.77 -8.24
C LEU A 108 -4.33 5.88 -6.81
N GLY A 109 -5.10 6.46 -5.88
CA GLY A 109 -4.71 6.54 -4.46
C GLY A 109 -4.74 5.21 -3.70
N LEU A 110 -5.41 4.19 -4.25
CA LEU A 110 -5.49 2.83 -3.70
C LEU A 110 -4.55 1.86 -4.42
N CYS A 111 -3.95 2.27 -5.54
CA CYS A 111 -2.90 1.53 -6.20
C CYS A 111 -1.63 1.47 -5.33
N VAL A 112 -0.69 0.61 -5.72
CA VAL A 112 0.61 0.52 -5.03
C VAL A 112 1.38 1.81 -5.26
N GLN A 113 1.58 2.58 -4.19
CA GLN A 113 2.16 3.91 -4.26
C GLN A 113 3.68 3.92 -4.42
N MET A 114 4.37 2.82 -4.10
CA MET A 114 5.83 2.77 -4.03
C MET A 114 6.36 1.40 -4.41
N VAL A 115 7.48 1.37 -5.15
CA VAL A 115 8.30 0.18 -5.37
C VAL A 115 9.74 0.48 -4.96
N ALA A 116 10.42 -0.48 -4.35
CA ALA A 116 11.84 -0.39 -4.02
C ALA A 116 12.70 -1.14 -5.04
N THR A 117 13.87 -0.60 -5.37
CA THR A 117 14.92 -1.29 -6.13
C THR A 117 16.27 -0.96 -5.52
N GLY A 118 16.86 -1.95 -4.85
CA GLY A 118 18.00 -1.71 -3.96
C GLY A 118 17.57 -0.74 -2.84
N ASP A 119 18.38 0.29 -2.62
CA ASP A 119 18.15 1.32 -1.60
C ASP A 119 17.36 2.53 -2.10
N ILE A 120 16.79 2.46 -3.32
CA ILE A 120 16.02 3.54 -3.93
C ILE A 120 14.54 3.18 -3.93
N HIS A 121 13.74 4.15 -3.51
CA HIS A 121 12.28 4.08 -3.51
C HIS A 121 11.73 4.94 -4.65
N PHE A 122 10.86 4.35 -5.46
CA PHE A 122 10.19 5.03 -6.57
C PHE A 122 8.70 5.11 -6.24
N PHE A 123 8.18 6.33 -6.15
CA PHE A 123 6.78 6.60 -5.87
C PHE A 123 6.00 6.88 -7.15
N LEU A 124 4.69 6.64 -7.13
CA LEU A 124 3.80 7.10 -8.20
C LEU A 124 3.76 8.62 -8.26
N ASN A 125 3.45 9.17 -9.44
CA ASN A 125 3.29 10.60 -9.70
C ASN A 125 4.53 11.46 -9.39
N GLU A 126 5.71 10.85 -9.30
CA GLU A 126 6.98 11.54 -9.14
C GLU A 126 7.85 11.44 -10.41
N LEU A 127 8.85 12.33 -10.52
CA LEU A 127 9.77 12.29 -11.64
C LEU A 127 10.94 11.35 -11.42
N PHE A 128 11.22 10.58 -12.48
CA PHE A 128 12.39 9.72 -12.53
C PHE A 128 13.14 9.88 -13.84
N GLN A 129 14.47 9.79 -13.74
CA GLN A 129 15.35 9.66 -14.89
C GLN A 129 15.61 8.17 -15.16
N LEU A 130 15.53 7.77 -16.43
CA LEU A 130 15.89 6.44 -16.89
C LEU A 130 17.40 6.32 -17.14
N ASP A 131 17.87 5.11 -17.35
CA ASP A 131 19.21 4.78 -17.85
C ASP A 131 19.58 5.51 -19.15
N THR A 132 18.60 5.80 -20.01
CA THR A 132 18.78 6.58 -21.25
C THR A 132 18.86 8.09 -21.03
N GLY A 133 18.66 8.58 -19.81
CA GLY A 133 18.58 10.01 -19.51
C GLY A 133 17.17 10.62 -19.68
N LYS A 134 16.22 9.88 -20.27
CA LYS A 134 14.82 10.31 -20.44
C LYS A 134 14.11 10.48 -19.08
N ILE A 135 13.27 11.50 -18.96
CA ILE A 135 12.45 11.76 -17.76
C ILE A 135 11.04 11.22 -17.96
N VAL A 136 10.49 10.58 -16.93
CA VAL A 136 9.15 9.95 -16.93
C VAL A 136 8.43 10.13 -15.60
N VAL A 137 7.10 9.98 -15.62
CA VAL A 137 6.24 9.93 -14.41
C VAL A 137 5.50 8.59 -14.38
N PRO A 138 5.67 7.74 -13.36
CA PRO A 138 4.96 6.47 -13.26
C PRO A 138 3.56 6.69 -12.69
N ILE A 139 2.57 6.08 -13.33
CA ILE A 139 1.15 6.17 -12.97
C ILE A 139 0.66 4.84 -12.36
N TYR A 140 1.22 3.71 -12.81
CA TYR A 140 0.90 2.40 -12.26
C TYR A 140 2.15 1.56 -12.07
N PHE A 141 2.23 0.81 -10.97
CA PHE A 141 3.20 -0.27 -10.78
C PHE A 141 2.49 -1.62 -10.80
N TYR A 142 3.06 -2.58 -11.52
CA TYR A 142 2.54 -3.93 -11.63
C TYR A 142 3.64 -4.93 -11.95
N GLN A 143 3.35 -6.22 -11.81
CA GLN A 143 4.29 -7.30 -12.08
C GLN A 143 3.77 -8.18 -13.21
N THR A 144 4.64 -8.53 -14.16
CA THR A 144 4.35 -9.51 -15.21
C THR A 144 5.58 -10.39 -15.40
N GLN A 145 5.41 -11.71 -15.48
CA GLN A 145 6.50 -12.68 -15.67
C GLN A 145 7.68 -12.45 -14.69
N LYS A 146 7.38 -12.20 -13.41
CA LYS A 146 8.36 -11.91 -12.33
C LYS A 146 9.18 -10.64 -12.53
N LYS A 147 8.78 -9.75 -13.45
CA LYS A 147 9.39 -8.43 -13.63
C LYS A 147 8.43 -7.37 -13.12
N VAL A 148 8.92 -6.44 -12.31
CA VAL A 148 8.17 -5.26 -11.92
C VAL A 148 8.30 -4.21 -13.02
N LEU A 149 7.16 -3.72 -13.49
CA LEU A 149 7.02 -2.73 -14.55
C LEU A 149 6.24 -1.52 -14.03
N ALA A 150 6.47 -0.39 -14.66
CA ALA A 150 5.73 0.84 -14.50
C ALA A 150 5.05 1.21 -15.81
N LYS A 151 3.79 1.65 -15.76
CA LYS A 151 3.20 2.45 -16.85
C LYS A 151 3.50 3.90 -16.57
N CYS A 152 4.13 4.57 -17.52
CA CYS A 152 4.63 5.93 -17.33
C CYS A 152 4.02 6.89 -18.34
N GLY A 153 3.58 8.04 -17.84
CA GLY A 153 3.29 9.21 -18.67
C GLY A 153 4.59 9.84 -19.15
N LEU A 154 4.55 10.35 -20.38
CA LEU A 154 5.66 11.08 -20.98
C LEU A 154 5.46 12.58 -20.82
N PRO A 155 6.52 13.34 -20.52
CA PRO A 155 6.43 14.79 -20.56
C PRO A 155 6.18 15.30 -21.97
N THR A 156 5.43 16.38 -22.04
CA THR A 156 5.47 17.30 -23.18
C THR A 156 6.37 18.47 -22.82
N VAL A 157 7.24 18.85 -23.75
CA VAL A 157 8.16 19.98 -23.55
C VAL A 157 7.70 21.13 -24.43
N SER A 158 7.47 22.30 -23.83
CA SER A 158 7.21 23.54 -24.55
C SER A 158 8.24 24.61 -24.18
N LEU A 159 8.52 25.52 -25.12
CA LEU A 159 9.40 26.66 -24.89
C LEU A 159 8.57 27.95 -24.95
N ASP A 160 8.75 28.83 -23.98
CA ASP A 160 8.17 30.17 -23.98
C ASP A 160 9.21 31.22 -23.61
N ARG A 161 9.51 32.13 -24.55
CA ARG A 161 10.29 33.39 -24.39
C ARG A 161 11.70 33.34 -23.78
N GLU A 162 12.13 32.21 -23.19
CA GLU A 162 13.41 31.86 -22.56
C GLU A 162 13.22 30.80 -21.44
N ARG A 163 11.99 30.33 -21.21
CA ARG A 163 11.68 29.27 -20.24
C ARG A 163 11.35 27.97 -20.96
N VAL A 164 11.88 26.86 -20.44
CA VAL A 164 11.47 25.51 -20.83
C VAL A 164 10.40 25.07 -19.85
N HIS A 165 9.24 24.68 -20.35
CA HIS A 165 8.16 24.09 -19.57
C HIS A 165 8.10 22.60 -19.88
N ILE A 166 8.28 21.77 -18.85
CA ILE A 166 8.03 20.35 -18.91
C ILE A 166 6.68 20.10 -18.26
N ASN A 167 5.70 19.79 -19.09
CA ASN A 167 4.32 19.55 -18.69
C ASN A 167 4.05 18.05 -18.67
N PHE A 168 3.61 17.56 -17.52
CA PHE A 168 3.14 16.20 -17.35
C PHE A 168 1.63 16.25 -17.17
N GLN A 169 0.91 15.82 -18.19
CA GLN A 169 -0.51 15.52 -18.03
C GLN A 169 -0.63 14.18 -17.33
N VAL A 170 -1.43 14.14 -16.27
CA VAL A 170 -1.74 12.89 -15.60
C VAL A 170 -2.66 12.11 -16.52
N VAL A 171 -2.09 11.09 -17.16
CA VAL A 171 -2.83 10.23 -18.08
C VAL A 171 -3.58 9.17 -17.25
N HIS A 172 -4.88 9.07 -17.44
CA HIS A 172 -5.72 8.12 -16.73
C HIS A 172 -6.00 6.86 -17.55
N GLY A 173 -6.32 5.78 -16.82
CA GLY A 173 -6.77 4.51 -17.38
C GLY A 173 -5.62 3.57 -17.65
N PHE A 174 -5.65 2.38 -17.06
CA PHE A 174 -4.54 1.42 -17.14
C PHE A 174 -4.15 1.10 -18.59
N HIS A 175 -5.11 0.98 -19.52
CA HIS A 175 -4.87 0.64 -20.93
C HIS A 175 -4.64 1.84 -21.85
N ASN A 176 -4.30 3.02 -21.32
CA ASN A 176 -4.07 4.19 -22.15
C ASN A 176 -2.82 3.99 -23.06
N PRO A 177 -2.96 4.12 -24.40
CA PRO A 177 -1.87 3.90 -25.34
C PRO A 177 -0.76 4.97 -25.29
N GLU A 178 -1.01 6.13 -24.69
CA GLU A 178 -0.02 7.21 -24.54
C GLU A 178 1.02 6.91 -23.46
N MET A 179 0.75 5.92 -22.60
CA MET A 179 1.69 5.50 -21.56
C MET A 179 2.72 4.49 -22.09
N GLU A 180 3.98 4.71 -21.71
CA GLU A 180 5.06 3.78 -22.01
C GLU A 180 5.20 2.75 -20.88
N VAL A 181 5.44 1.48 -21.25
CA VAL A 181 5.73 0.41 -20.29
C VAL A 181 7.23 0.31 -20.08
N ILE A 182 7.66 0.53 -18.84
CA ILE A 182 9.08 0.60 -18.49
C ILE A 182 9.38 -0.39 -17.37
N VAL A 183 10.44 -1.18 -17.51
CA VAL A 183 10.91 -2.05 -16.44
C VAL A 183 11.54 -1.19 -15.34
N ILE A 184 11.14 -1.40 -14.09
CA ILE A 184 11.59 -0.58 -12.94
C ILE A 184 13.12 -0.51 -12.84
N LYS A 185 13.85 -1.58 -13.19
CA LYS A 185 15.32 -1.61 -13.20
C LYS A 185 15.98 -0.54 -14.08
N ARG A 186 15.24 0.06 -15.01
CA ARG A 186 15.73 1.15 -15.86
C ARG A 186 15.68 2.52 -15.16
N PHE A 187 15.01 2.63 -14.03
CA PHE A 187 14.94 3.86 -13.25
C PHE A 187 16.26 4.03 -12.52
N THR A 188 16.90 5.19 -12.69
CA THR A 188 18.25 5.44 -12.15
C THR A 188 18.27 6.55 -11.10
N LYS A 189 17.54 7.65 -11.32
CA LYS A 189 17.53 8.79 -10.41
C LYS A 189 16.11 9.25 -10.08
N THR A 190 15.90 9.55 -8.82
CA THR A 190 14.77 10.29 -8.26
C THR A 190 14.93 11.77 -8.55
N PHE A 191 13.82 12.53 -8.58
CA PHE A 191 13.78 13.95 -8.91
C PHE A 191 14.85 14.80 -8.21
N ASP A 192 15.06 14.56 -6.91
CA ASP A 192 16.03 15.24 -6.06
C ASP A 192 17.49 15.04 -6.47
N ARG A 193 17.76 14.03 -7.30
CA ARG A 193 19.09 13.63 -7.78
C ARG A 193 19.28 13.86 -9.27
N ILE A 194 18.25 14.27 -10.01
CA ILE A 194 18.39 14.57 -11.44
C ILE A 194 19.19 15.87 -11.56
N SER A 195 20.24 15.82 -12.37
CA SER A 195 21.13 16.94 -12.65
C SER A 195 21.27 17.17 -14.14
N ASP A 196 21.53 18.41 -14.53
CA ASP A 196 21.94 18.75 -15.90
C ASP A 196 23.43 18.40 -16.15
N GLU A 197 23.92 18.75 -17.35
CA GLU A 197 25.32 18.56 -17.76
C GLU A 197 26.31 19.33 -16.88
N GLU A 198 25.90 20.45 -16.29
CA GLU A 198 26.69 21.27 -15.36
C GLU A 198 26.60 20.77 -13.91
N LYS A 199 25.92 19.64 -13.68
CA LYS A 199 25.66 19.04 -12.35
C LYS A 199 24.76 19.90 -11.45
N VAL A 200 24.04 20.86 -12.01
CA VAL A 200 23.00 21.60 -11.29
C VAL A 200 21.78 20.70 -11.15
N LEU A 201 21.29 20.51 -9.92
CA LEU A 201 20.12 19.68 -9.68
C LEU A 201 18.86 20.39 -10.21
N LEU A 202 17.99 19.66 -10.92
CA LEU A 202 16.76 20.20 -11.50
C LEU A 202 15.82 20.82 -10.46
N LYS A 203 15.91 20.41 -9.19
CA LYS A 203 15.14 21.00 -8.09
C LYS A 203 15.47 22.46 -7.80
N HIS A 204 16.66 22.94 -8.15
CA HIS A 204 17.13 24.30 -7.83
C HIS A 204 16.58 25.39 -8.77
N PRO A 205 16.57 25.19 -10.11
CA PRO A 205 16.00 26.16 -11.04
C PRO A 205 14.47 26.03 -11.23
N CYS A 206 13.82 25.01 -10.64
CA CYS A 206 12.38 24.78 -10.82
C CYS A 206 11.51 25.71 -9.97
N GLU A 207 10.72 26.56 -10.61
CA GLU A 207 9.45 27.01 -10.03
C GLU A 207 8.45 25.84 -10.19
N THR A 208 8.30 25.02 -9.15
CA THR A 208 7.35 23.90 -9.15
C THR A 208 5.94 24.42 -8.88
N LEU A 209 5.06 24.33 -9.88
CA LEU A 209 3.62 24.50 -9.70
C LEU A 209 2.97 23.11 -9.80
N MET A 210 2.62 22.53 -8.64
CA MET A 210 1.84 21.29 -8.58
C MET A 210 0.34 21.63 -8.57
N PHE A 211 -0.39 21.19 -9.59
CA PHE A 211 -1.85 21.24 -9.62
C PHE A 211 -2.41 19.82 -9.50
N CYS A 212 -3.63 19.67 -8.99
CA CYS A 212 -4.25 18.37 -8.70
C CYS A 212 -4.42 17.44 -9.93
N GLU A 213 -4.34 17.97 -11.16
CA GLU A 213 -4.59 17.23 -12.41
C GLU A 213 -3.42 17.30 -13.41
N TYR A 214 -2.36 18.07 -13.10
CA TYR A 214 -1.21 18.30 -13.98
C TYR A 214 0.01 18.73 -13.16
N LEU A 215 1.17 18.14 -13.46
CA LEU A 215 2.45 18.60 -12.93
C LEU A 215 3.14 19.43 -14.02
N GLN A 216 3.31 20.73 -13.78
CA GLN A 216 4.04 21.62 -14.67
C GLN A 216 5.33 22.08 -13.99
N LEU A 217 6.46 21.75 -14.60
CA LEU A 217 7.78 22.21 -14.17
C LEU A 217 8.28 23.25 -15.14
N SER A 218 8.60 24.42 -14.62
CA SER A 218 9.13 25.53 -15.42
C SER A 218 10.59 25.77 -15.07
N PHE A 219 11.43 25.90 -16.08
CA PHE A 219 12.87 26.14 -15.98
C PHE A 219 13.21 27.44 -16.70
N LEU A 220 14.10 28.25 -16.15
CA LEU A 220 14.78 29.29 -16.92
C LEU A 220 15.84 28.62 -17.79
N CYS A 221 15.78 28.84 -19.10
CA CYS A 221 16.83 28.42 -20.00
C CYS A 221 18.03 29.35 -19.76
N PRO A 222 19.21 28.85 -19.36
CA PRO A 222 20.40 29.68 -19.38
C PRO A 222 20.65 30.13 -20.83
N PRO A 223 21.10 31.37 -21.07
CA PRO A 223 21.43 31.82 -22.41
C PRO A 223 22.62 31.01 -22.92
N ARG A 224 22.36 29.95 -23.68
CA ARG A 224 23.38 29.25 -24.45
C ARG A 224 23.08 29.44 -25.93
N ASN A 225 24.02 30.14 -26.56
CA ASN A 225 24.06 30.45 -27.98
C ASN A 225 23.66 29.24 -28.82
N CYS A 226 22.51 29.33 -29.48
CA CYS A 226 22.22 28.50 -30.64
C CYS A 226 23.14 28.95 -31.78
N SER A 227 24.17 28.16 -32.05
CA SER A 227 24.84 28.08 -33.35
C SER A 227 24.54 26.72 -33.96
#